data_AF-S2RB46-F1
#
_entry.id   AF-S2RB46-F1
#
_cell.length_a   1.000
_cell.length_b   1.000
_cell.length_c   1.000
_cell.angle_alpha   90.00
_cell.angle_beta   90.00
_cell.angle_gamma   90.00
#
_symmetry.space_group_name_H-M   'P 1'
#
loop_
_entity.id
_entity.type
_entity.pdbx_description
1 polymer ?
#
loop_
_entity_poly.entity_id
_entity_poly.type
_entity_poly.pdbx_seq_one_letter_code
_entity_poly.pdbx_strand_id
1 'polypeptide(L)'
;GNIRDHQDEIMASIINNIPVYMPYASALFNNRAKVDRPDVIPAHSTNLAFTGEFAEQPFQMVFTEQSAVRSGEIAAYHFTGIPMSHLVKTPRYDKDIKTLMHATKKMFE
;
A
#
# COMPACT_ATOMS: atom_id res chain seq x y z
N GLY A 1 -24.13 -11.58 -27.22
CA GLY A 1 -24.87 -12.04 -26.05
C GLY A 1 -24.52 -11.13 -24.91
N ASN A 2 -25.52 -10.58 -24.25
CA ASN A 2 -25.32 -9.92 -22.97
C ASN A 2 -24.99 -11.02 -21.95
N ILE A 3 -24.10 -10.76 -20.97
CA ILE A 3 -23.82 -11.76 -19.92
C ILE A 3 -25.08 -12.20 -19.15
N ARG A 4 -26.11 -11.34 -19.14
CA ARG A 4 -27.42 -11.64 -18.58
C ARG A 4 -28.14 -12.81 -19.26
N ASP A 5 -27.86 -13.06 -20.55
CA ASP A 5 -28.50 -14.13 -21.31
C ASP A 5 -28.02 -15.54 -20.87
N HIS A 6 -26.93 -15.61 -20.09
CA HIS A 6 -26.29 -16.86 -19.64
C HIS A 6 -26.43 -17.09 -18.13
N GLN A 7 -27.35 -16.39 -17.45
CA GLN A 7 -27.46 -16.41 -15.99
C GLN A 7 -27.63 -17.83 -15.43
N ASP A 8 -28.53 -18.63 -16.00
CA ASP A 8 -28.85 -19.96 -15.47
C ASP A 8 -27.67 -20.94 -15.61
N GLU A 9 -26.97 -20.88 -16.75
CA GLU A 9 -25.76 -21.67 -17.00
C GLU A 9 -24.64 -21.29 -16.03
N ILE A 10 -24.42 -19.98 -15.79
CA ILE A 10 -23.43 -19.48 -14.84
C ILE A 10 -23.76 -19.95 -13.43
N MET A 11 -25.00 -19.77 -12.97
CA MET A 11 -25.41 -20.14 -11.62
C MET A 11 -25.31 -21.66 -11.38
N ALA A 12 -25.66 -22.48 -12.38
CA ALA A 12 -25.53 -23.94 -12.29
C ALA A 12 -24.06 -24.40 -12.22
N SER A 13 -23.11 -23.61 -12.72
CA SER A 13 -21.68 -23.95 -12.72
C SER A 13 -20.93 -23.58 -11.43
N ILE A 14 -21.56 -22.81 -10.52
CA ILE A 14 -20.92 -22.34 -9.28
C ILE A 14 -20.76 -23.52 -8.31
N ILE A 15 -19.50 -23.88 -8.03
CA ILE A 15 -19.17 -24.91 -7.04
C ILE A 15 -19.25 -24.35 -5.62
N ASN A 16 -18.80 -23.11 -5.42
CA ASN A 16 -18.73 -22.51 -4.09
C ASN A 16 -18.77 -20.97 -4.15
N ASN A 17 -19.38 -20.36 -3.14
CA ASN A 17 -19.39 -18.92 -2.92
C ASN A 17 -19.34 -18.67 -1.41
N ILE A 18 -18.14 -18.33 -0.91
CA ILE A 18 -17.92 -18.10 0.53
C ILE A 18 -17.89 -16.59 0.77
N PRO A 19 -18.92 -16.00 1.38
CA PRO A 19 -18.90 -14.59 1.72
C PRO A 19 -17.94 -14.34 2.90
N VAL A 20 -17.25 -13.21 2.87
CA VAL A 20 -16.39 -12.75 3.96
C VAL A 20 -16.74 -11.32 4.32
N TYR A 21 -16.98 -11.07 5.61
CA TYR A 21 -17.14 -9.74 6.16
C TYR A 21 -15.88 -9.32 6.89
N MET A 22 -15.30 -8.18 6.50
CA MET A 22 -14.06 -7.64 7.05
C MET A 22 -14.29 -6.21 7.51
N PRO A 23 -14.57 -5.96 8.81
CA PRO A 23 -14.93 -4.62 9.30
C PRO A 23 -13.81 -3.58 9.11
N TYR A 24 -12.56 -4.04 8.99
CA TYR A 24 -11.37 -3.17 8.90
C TYR A 24 -10.62 -3.29 7.57
N ALA A 25 -11.20 -3.91 6.54
CA ALA A 25 -10.52 -4.10 5.24
C ALA A 25 -9.99 -2.79 4.63
N SER A 26 -10.67 -1.67 4.87
CA SER A 26 -10.26 -0.35 4.38
C SER A 26 -9.84 0.61 5.50
N ALA A 27 -9.59 0.12 6.73
CA ALA A 27 -9.26 0.97 7.87
C ALA A 27 -8.00 1.81 7.66
N LEU A 28 -7.06 1.33 6.83
CA LEU A 28 -5.86 2.06 6.39
C LEU A 28 -6.16 3.37 5.62
N PHE A 29 -7.38 3.54 5.11
CA PHE A 29 -7.85 4.73 4.39
C PHE A 29 -8.74 5.64 5.25
N ASN A 30 -8.95 5.32 6.52
CA ASN A 30 -9.64 6.24 7.42
C ASN A 30 -8.94 7.61 7.42
N ASN A 31 -9.73 8.67 7.61
CA ASN A 31 -9.21 10.02 7.79
C ASN A 31 -8.14 10.03 8.89
N ARG A 32 -7.00 10.65 8.61
CA ARG A 32 -5.88 10.71 9.53
C ARG A 32 -5.18 12.06 9.52
N ALA A 33 -4.65 12.45 10.65
CA ALA A 33 -3.58 13.42 10.78
C ALA A 33 -2.21 12.74 10.66
N LYS A 34 -1.16 13.53 10.43
CA LYS A 34 0.23 13.02 10.33
C LYS A 34 0.73 12.37 11.63
N VAL A 35 0.10 12.66 12.76
CA VAL A 35 0.49 12.16 14.09
C VAL A 35 -0.20 10.85 14.48
N ASP A 36 -1.18 10.39 13.70
CA ASP A 36 -2.00 9.23 14.07
C ASP A 36 -1.27 7.89 13.87
N ARG A 37 -0.14 7.91 13.16
CA ARG A 37 0.69 6.75 12.88
C ARG A 37 2.07 6.94 13.49
N PRO A 38 2.63 5.91 14.15
CA PRO A 38 4.01 5.98 14.63
C PRO A 38 4.99 5.90 13.47
N ASP A 39 6.14 6.56 13.61
CA ASP A 39 7.28 6.32 12.72
C ASP A 39 7.70 4.85 12.78
N VAL A 40 8.29 4.34 11.69
CA VAL A 40 8.82 2.97 11.65
C VAL A 40 9.80 2.71 12.79
N ILE A 41 10.72 3.65 13.03
CA ILE A 41 11.60 3.70 14.20
C ILE A 41 11.23 4.97 14.98
N PRO A 42 10.44 4.86 16.07
CA PRO A 42 10.14 6.00 16.92
C PRO A 42 11.40 6.65 17.48
N ALA A 43 11.36 7.97 17.69
CA ALA A 43 12.46 8.69 18.31
C ALA A 43 12.85 8.04 19.65
N HIS A 44 14.17 7.91 19.88
CA HIS A 44 14.75 7.28 21.07
C HIS A 44 14.45 5.78 21.25
N SER A 45 13.82 5.12 20.26
CA SER A 45 13.69 3.66 20.29
C SER A 45 15.05 2.99 20.15
N THR A 46 15.32 2.00 21.01
CA THR A 46 16.56 1.21 20.99
C THR A 46 16.34 -0.22 20.49
N ASN A 47 15.12 -0.74 20.59
CA ASN A 47 14.77 -2.14 20.30
C ASN A 47 13.34 -2.35 19.81
N LEU A 48 12.60 -1.29 19.47
CA LEU A 48 11.21 -1.35 19.00
C LEU A 48 11.05 -0.70 17.62
N ALA A 49 10.34 -1.36 16.71
CA ALA A 49 9.91 -0.81 15.43
C ALA A 49 8.44 -1.12 15.16
N PHE A 50 7.75 -0.22 14.46
CA PHE A 50 6.42 -0.44 13.91
C PHE A 50 6.51 -0.72 12.41
N THR A 51 5.88 -1.80 11.95
CA THR A 51 5.89 -2.20 10.54
C THR A 51 4.48 -2.50 10.05
N GLY A 52 4.30 -2.57 8.73
CA GLY A 52 3.02 -2.75 8.07
C GLY A 52 2.37 -1.43 7.64
N GLU A 53 1.09 -1.49 7.32
CA GLU A 53 0.37 -0.41 6.64
C GLU A 53 -0.09 0.74 7.55
N PHE A 54 0.12 0.62 8.86
CA PHE A 54 -0.23 1.64 9.84
C PHE A 54 1.00 2.35 10.44
N ALA A 55 2.20 2.04 9.95
CA ALA A 55 3.40 2.81 10.25
C ALA A 55 3.52 4.00 9.28
N GLU A 56 4.02 5.14 9.78
CA GLU A 56 4.22 6.32 8.96
C GLU A 56 5.44 6.15 8.06
N GLN A 57 5.24 6.36 6.75
CA GLN A 57 6.27 6.21 5.73
C GLN A 57 6.09 7.26 4.62
N PRO A 58 7.05 8.18 4.44
CA PRO A 58 6.97 9.16 3.37
C PRO A 58 6.95 8.50 1.98
N PHE A 59 6.08 8.99 1.10
CA PHE A 59 5.97 8.57 -0.30
C PHE A 59 5.64 7.08 -0.54
N GLN A 60 5.20 6.35 0.48
CA GLN A 60 4.64 5.01 0.30
C GLN A 60 3.12 5.06 0.28
N MET A 61 2.51 4.26 -0.59
CA MET A 61 1.06 4.06 -0.62
C MET A 61 0.71 2.85 0.24
N VAL A 62 -0.03 3.07 1.32
CA VAL A 62 -0.71 1.98 2.06
C VAL A 62 -1.66 1.23 1.13
N PHE A 63 -2.08 0.01 1.47
CA PHE A 63 -2.75 -0.99 0.60
C PHE A 63 -1.81 -1.76 -0.32
N THR A 64 -0.56 -1.32 -0.45
CA THR A 64 0.44 -2.04 -1.23
C THR A 64 1.29 -2.90 -0.31
N GLU A 65 1.53 -4.15 -0.71
CA GLU A 65 2.50 -5.01 -0.04
C GLU A 65 3.89 -4.35 0.03
N GLN A 66 4.22 -3.52 -0.96
CA GLN A 66 5.45 -2.73 -0.99
C GLN A 66 5.61 -1.83 0.25
N SER A 67 4.53 -1.17 0.72
CA SER A 67 4.59 -0.36 1.95
C SER A 67 4.97 -1.22 3.16
N ALA A 68 4.32 -2.37 3.31
CA ALA A 68 4.58 -3.30 4.41
C ALA A 68 6.03 -3.82 4.35
N VAL A 69 6.49 -4.29 3.18
CA VAL A 69 7.87 -4.74 2.96
C VAL A 69 8.86 -3.63 3.27
N ARG A 70 8.59 -2.40 2.82
CA ARG A 70 9.48 -1.25 3.03
C ARG A 70 9.65 -0.93 4.51
N SER A 71 8.59 -0.98 5.30
CA SER A 71 8.68 -0.72 6.75
C SER A 71 9.50 -1.79 7.46
N GLY A 72 9.32 -3.06 7.08
CA GLY A 72 10.12 -4.17 7.58
C GLY A 72 11.59 -4.06 7.21
N GLU A 73 11.90 -3.66 5.97
CA GLU A 73 13.25 -3.42 5.48
C GLU A 73 13.95 -2.32 6.29
N ILE A 74 13.29 -1.18 6.51
CA ILE A 74 13.80 -0.08 7.34
C ILE A 74 14.08 -0.57 8.77
N ALA A 75 13.14 -1.31 9.37
CA ALA A 75 13.31 -1.83 10.72
C ALA A 75 14.52 -2.79 10.83
N ALA A 76 14.62 -3.74 9.90
CA ALA A 76 15.74 -4.69 9.86
C ALA A 76 17.08 -3.98 9.65
N TYR A 77 17.15 -3.01 8.73
CA TYR A 77 18.39 -2.27 8.45
C TYR A 77 18.84 -1.48 9.66
N HIS A 78 17.91 -0.82 10.35
CA HIS A 78 18.21 -0.06 11.55
C HIS A 78 18.82 -0.93 12.65
N PHE A 79 18.18 -2.06 12.99
CA PHE A 79 18.64 -2.91 14.08
C PHE A 79 19.86 -3.77 13.75
N THR A 80 20.13 -4.03 12.47
CA THR A 80 21.34 -4.75 12.03
C THR A 80 22.52 -3.82 11.72
N GLY A 81 22.34 -2.50 11.83
CA GLY A 81 23.39 -1.52 11.57
C GLY A 81 23.71 -1.31 10.09
N ILE A 82 22.81 -1.73 9.18
CA ILE A 82 22.97 -1.52 7.75
C ILE A 82 22.58 -0.07 7.40
N PRO A 83 23.42 0.68 6.65
CA PRO A 83 23.09 2.04 6.25
C PRO A 83 21.82 2.11 5.40
N MET A 84 20.95 3.09 5.69
CA MET A 84 19.73 3.34 4.92
C MET A 84 19.98 3.72 3.45
N SER A 85 21.21 4.03 3.07
CA SER A 85 21.59 4.27 1.66
C SER A 85 21.49 3.03 0.78
N HIS A 86 21.48 1.82 1.38
CA HIS A 86 21.34 0.55 0.67
C HIS A 86 19.88 0.22 0.32
N LEU A 87 18.94 0.97 0.88
CA LEU A 87 17.53 0.86 0.58
C LEU A 87 17.25 1.14 -0.91
N VAL A 88 16.37 0.36 -1.52
CA VAL A 88 15.91 0.64 -2.89
C VAL A 88 15.25 2.02 -2.94
N LYS A 89 15.61 2.82 -3.95
CA LYS A 89 15.08 4.16 -4.14
C LYS A 89 13.65 4.09 -4.67
N THR A 90 12.74 4.82 -4.05
CA THR A 90 11.37 4.97 -4.56
C THR A 90 11.40 5.74 -5.89
N PRO A 91 10.88 5.19 -6.98
CA PRO A 91 10.76 5.92 -8.25
C PRO A 91 9.93 7.20 -8.07
N ARG A 92 10.33 8.29 -8.74
CA ARG A 92 9.70 9.61 -8.64
C ARG A 92 9.11 10.06 -9.96
N TYR A 93 8.09 9.34 -10.43
CA TYR A 93 7.37 9.67 -11.65
C TYR A 93 6.56 10.97 -11.53
N ASP A 94 6.23 11.37 -10.30
CA ASP A 94 5.65 12.68 -9.96
C ASP A 94 6.58 13.87 -10.31
N LYS A 95 7.86 13.60 -10.57
CA LYS A 95 8.84 14.58 -11.02
C LYS A 95 9.26 14.39 -12.48
N ASP A 96 8.73 13.39 -13.17
CA ASP A 96 9.02 13.15 -14.58
C ASP A 96 8.05 13.92 -15.47
N ILE A 97 8.57 14.90 -16.22
CA ILE A 97 7.78 15.77 -17.11
C ILE A 97 7.02 14.96 -18.16
N LYS A 98 7.61 13.88 -18.69
CA LYS A 98 6.93 13.04 -19.70
C LYS A 98 5.72 12.35 -19.10
N THR A 99 5.87 11.76 -17.92
CA THR A 99 4.77 11.14 -17.18
C THR A 99 3.68 12.17 -16.84
N LEU A 100 4.05 13.36 -16.35
CA LEU A 100 3.09 14.42 -16.03
C LEU A 100 2.30 14.86 -17.27
N MET A 101 2.95 15.04 -18.42
CA MET A 101 2.25 15.38 -19.67
C MET A 101 1.26 14.29 -20.09
N HIS A 102 1.64 13.01 -19.99
CA HIS A 102 0.73 11.91 -20.28
C HIS A 102 -0.45 11.87 -19.31
N ALA A 103 -0.20 12.07 -18.01
CA ALA A 103 -1.26 12.14 -17.00
C ALA A 103 -2.25 13.27 -17.29
N THR A 104 -1.76 14.48 -17.59
CA THR A 104 -2.61 15.62 -17.96
C THR A 104 -3.44 15.32 -19.20
N LYS A 105 -2.84 14.76 -20.26
CA LYS A 105 -3.58 14.39 -21.47
C LYS A 105 -4.75 13.44 -21.15
N LYS A 106 -4.50 12.44 -20.30
CA LYS A 106 -5.51 11.46 -19.86
C LYS A 106 -6.62 12.04 -18.98
N MET A 107 -6.44 13.19 -18.37
CA MET A 107 -7.51 13.86 -17.62
C MET A 107 -8.55 14.52 -18.53
N PHE A 108 -8.22 14.79 -19.80
CA PHE A 108 -9.09 15.46 -20.76
C PHE A 108 -9.52 14.58 -21.94
N GLU A 109 -9.05 13.33 -22.00
CA GLU A 109 -9.51 12.27 -22.91
C GLU A 109 -10.64 11.46 -22.25
#